data_AF-A0A9P6XPN5-F1
#
_entry.id   AF-A0A9P6XPN5-F1
#
_cell.length_a   1.000
_cell.length_b   1.000
_cell.length_c   1.000
_cell.angle_alpha   90.00
_cell.angle_beta   90.00
_cell.angle_gamma   90.00
#
_symmetry.space_group_name_H-M   'P 1'
#
loop_
_entity.id
_entity.type
_entity.pdbx_description
1 polymer ?
#
loop_
_entity_poly.entity_id
_entity_poly.type
_entity_poly.pdbx_seq_one_letter_code
_entity_poly.pdbx_strand_id
1 'polypeptide(L)'
;MRALSALDIALWGLTAKTAGLPLHKFLGAVELETVPAYASGGYYLDGKTPQHLGEEMASYVDKGFEAVKMKTGRLPGRRTDDGLQ
;
A
#
# COMPACT_ATOMS: atom_id res chain seq x y z
N MET A 1 11.24 -12.21 -15.90
CA MET A 1 9.83 -11.78 -15.68
C MET A 1 9.66 -10.25 -15.60
N ARG A 2 10.42 -9.51 -14.76
CA ARG A 2 10.22 -8.05 -14.59
C ARG A 2 10.23 -7.22 -15.89
N ALA A 3 11.15 -7.52 -16.82
CA ALA A 3 11.24 -6.80 -18.10
C ALA A 3 10.00 -7.00 -18.99
N LEU A 4 9.49 -8.24 -19.08
CA LEU A 4 8.28 -8.53 -19.84
C LEU A 4 7.05 -7.85 -19.22
N SER A 5 6.93 -7.85 -17.89
CA SER A 5 5.84 -7.15 -17.20
C SER A 5 5.86 -5.64 -17.44
N ALA A 6 7.04 -5.02 -17.44
CA ALA A 6 7.17 -3.59 -17.74
C ALA A 6 6.75 -3.27 -19.18
N LEU A 7 7.14 -4.12 -20.14
CA LEU A 7 6.73 -3.96 -21.54
C LEU A 7 5.21 -4.14 -21.71
N ASP A 8 4.62 -5.14 -21.06
CA ASP A 8 3.17 -5.39 -21.10
C ASP A 8 2.36 -4.20 -20.55
N ILE A 9 2.74 -3.67 -19.37
CA ILE A 9 2.12 -2.47 -18.79
C ILE A 9 2.17 -1.28 -19.77
N ALA A 10 3.31 -1.10 -20.45
CA ALA A 10 3.48 -0.02 -21.42
C ALA A 10 2.60 -0.19 -22.67
N LEU A 11 2.49 -1.42 -23.20
CA LEU A 11 1.67 -1.71 -24.37
C LEU A 11 0.18 -1.53 -24.09
N TRP A 12 -0.31 -2.00 -22.94
CA TRP A 12 -1.69 -1.76 -22.52
C TRP A 12 -1.99 -0.27 -22.33
N GLY A 13 -1.08 0.45 -21.66
CA GLY A 13 -1.22 1.89 -21.47
C GLY A 13 -1.23 2.66 -22.80
N LEU A 14 -0.37 2.31 -23.75
CA LEU A 14 -0.35 2.93 -25.08
C LEU A 14 -1.64 2.64 -25.86
N THR A 15 -2.12 1.39 -25.82
CA THR A 15 -3.32 0.99 -26.55
C THR A 15 -4.56 1.74 -26.06
N ALA A 16 -4.74 1.84 -24.73
CA ALA A 16 -5.84 2.61 -24.14
C ALA A 16 -5.76 4.10 -24.48
N LYS A 17 -4.55 4.70 -24.44
CA LYS A 17 -4.33 6.09 -24.84
C LYS A 17 -4.68 6.33 -26.31
N THR A 18 -4.27 5.44 -27.22
CA THR A 18 -4.61 5.52 -28.64
C THR A 18 -6.11 5.39 -28.88
N ALA A 19 -6.81 4.60 -28.07
CA ALA A 19 -8.27 4.50 -28.09
C ALA A 19 -8.99 5.69 -27.42
N GLY A 20 -8.26 6.68 -26.87
CA GLY A 20 -8.86 7.84 -26.19
C GLY A 20 -9.54 7.50 -24.86
N LEU A 21 -9.23 6.36 -24.25
CA LEU A 21 -9.88 5.89 -23.03
C LEU A 21 -8.88 5.75 -21.87
N PRO A 22 -9.29 6.02 -20.62
CA PRO A 22 -8.57 5.53 -19.45
C PRO A 22 -8.45 4.01 -19.49
N LEU A 23 -7.31 3.45 -19.04
CA LEU A 23 -7.05 2.00 -19.13
C LEU A 23 -8.14 1.14 -18.49
N HIS A 24 -8.65 1.53 -17.31
CA HIS A 24 -9.73 0.77 -16.65
C HIS A 24 -11.01 0.70 -17.49
N LYS A 25 -11.39 1.79 -18.19
CA LYS A 25 -12.53 1.80 -19.11
C LYS A 25 -12.24 1.00 -20.38
N PHE A 26 -11.02 1.10 -20.91
CA PHE A 26 -10.59 0.29 -22.05
C PHE A 26 -10.66 -1.23 -21.75
N LEU A 27 -10.37 -1.63 -20.52
CA LEU A 27 -10.49 -3.01 -20.03
C LEU A 27 -11.94 -3.43 -19.70
N GLY A 28 -12.93 -2.55 -19.89
CA GLY A 28 -14.34 -2.88 -19.71
C GLY A 28 -14.89 -2.63 -18.30
N ALA A 29 -14.24 -1.77 -17.49
CA ALA A 29 -14.79 -1.39 -16.19
C ALA A 29 -16.15 -0.69 -16.34
N VAL A 30 -17.20 -1.32 -15.80
CA VAL A 30 -18.59 -0.86 -15.92
C VAL A 30 -19.01 0.11 -14.82
N GLU A 31 -18.51 -0.02 -13.58
CA GLU A 31 -19.12 0.70 -12.43
C GLU A 31 -18.16 1.44 -11.49
N LEU A 32 -16.87 1.07 -11.41
CA LEU A 32 -15.98 1.64 -10.38
C LEU A 32 -15.26 2.91 -10.88
N GLU A 33 -15.72 4.07 -10.42
CA GLU A 33 -14.98 5.34 -10.51
C GLU A 33 -13.97 5.51 -9.35
N THR A 34 -14.18 4.78 -8.26
CA THR A 34 -13.29 4.76 -7.08
C THR A 34 -13.03 3.33 -6.64
N VAL A 35 -11.83 3.06 -6.11
CA VAL A 35 -11.45 1.78 -5.53
C VAL A 35 -10.94 1.98 -4.10
N PRO A 36 -11.37 1.17 -3.11
CA PRO A 36 -10.78 1.22 -1.77
C PRO A 36 -9.28 0.95 -1.84
N ALA A 37 -8.50 1.80 -1.17
CA ALA A 37 -7.06 1.66 -1.08
C ALA A 37 -6.64 1.54 0.39
N TYR A 38 -5.51 0.87 0.64
CA TYR A 38 -4.90 0.77 1.97
C TYR A 38 -3.45 1.24 1.92
N ALA A 39 -2.98 1.84 3.02
CA ALA A 39 -1.59 2.26 3.12
C ALA A 39 -0.70 1.10 3.60
N SER A 40 0.35 0.80 2.85
CA SER A 40 1.33 -0.24 3.18
C SER A 40 2.65 0.39 3.63
N GLY A 41 2.91 0.41 4.93
CA GLY A 41 4.12 0.99 5.51
C GLY A 41 4.64 0.15 6.68
N GLY A 42 5.06 0.82 7.76
CA GLY A 42 5.39 0.19 9.03
C GLY A 42 6.63 -0.71 8.91
N TYR A 43 7.61 -0.28 8.14
CA TYR A 43 8.90 -0.96 8.02
C TYR A 43 9.73 -0.76 9.28
N TYR A 44 10.59 -1.74 9.57
CA TYR A 44 11.67 -1.63 10.54
C TYR A 44 12.77 -0.75 9.97
N LEU A 45 13.09 0.33 10.68
CA LEU A 45 14.20 1.23 10.38
C LEU A 45 15.05 1.37 11.64
N ASP A 46 16.35 1.56 11.46
CA ASP A 46 17.26 1.74 12.59
C ASP A 46 16.88 3.01 13.37
N GLY A 47 16.81 2.91 14.70
CA GLY A 47 16.36 4.01 15.56
C GLY A 47 14.84 4.27 15.57
N LYS A 48 14.03 3.51 14.83
CA LYS A 48 12.57 3.68 14.83
C LYS A 48 11.94 3.02 16.04
N THR A 49 11.23 3.83 16.84
CA THR A 49 10.53 3.40 18.05
C THR A 49 9.07 3.01 17.73
N PRO A 50 8.37 2.33 18.65
CA PRO A 50 6.93 2.11 18.54
C PRO A 50 6.12 3.41 18.41
N GLN A 51 6.57 4.50 19.03
CA GLN A 51 5.94 5.83 18.91
C GLN A 51 6.05 6.36 17.48
N HIS A 52 7.25 6.33 16.89
CA HIS A 52 7.45 6.72 15.49
C HIS A 52 6.63 5.85 14.52
N LEU A 53 6.45 4.55 14.84
CA LEU A 53 5.57 3.67 14.07
C LEU A 53 4.09 4.08 14.20
N GLY A 54 3.63 4.39 15.42
CA GLY A 54 2.28 4.88 15.65
C GLY A 54 1.98 6.19 14.92
N GLU A 55 2.91 7.13 14.96
CA GLU A 55 2.84 8.41 14.23
C GLU A 55 2.79 8.19 12.71
N GLU A 56 3.60 7.27 12.15
CA GLU A 56 3.52 6.92 10.73
C GLU A 56 2.13 6.37 10.36
N MET A 57 1.57 5.45 11.17
CA MET A 57 0.25 4.87 10.90
C MET A 57 -0.85 5.93 10.99
N ALA A 58 -0.81 6.79 12.01
CA ALA A 58 -1.75 7.91 12.17
C ALA A 58 -1.70 8.84 10.96
N SER A 59 -0.49 9.13 10.44
CA SER A 59 -0.33 9.97 9.25
C SER A 59 -0.99 9.41 7.98
N TYR A 60 -1.21 8.08 7.91
CA TYR A 60 -1.96 7.48 6.80
C TYR A 60 -3.47 7.62 7.01
N VAL A 61 -3.94 7.49 8.24
CA VAL A 61 -5.35 7.75 8.58
C VAL A 61 -5.71 9.21 8.28
N ASP A 62 -4.84 10.15 8.64
CA ASP A 62 -5.01 11.59 8.34
C ASP A 62 -5.06 11.88 6.83
N LYS A 63 -4.47 11.02 6.00
CA LYS A 63 -4.53 11.10 4.52
C LYS A 63 -5.81 10.46 3.94
N GLY A 64 -6.70 9.94 4.78
CA GLY A 64 -7.97 9.34 4.38
C GLY A 64 -7.93 7.82 4.12
N PHE A 65 -6.86 7.12 4.51
CA PHE A 65 -6.83 5.67 4.41
C PHE A 65 -7.61 5.02 5.55
N GLU A 66 -8.57 4.16 5.21
CA GLU A 66 -9.37 3.41 6.19
C GLU A 66 -8.67 2.13 6.67
N ALA A 67 -7.58 1.71 6.00
CA ALA A 67 -6.82 0.52 6.34
C ALA A 67 -5.32 0.76 6.20
N VAL A 68 -4.55 0.21 7.15
CA VAL A 68 -3.09 0.25 7.18
C VAL A 68 -2.50 -1.16 7.34
N LYS A 69 -1.31 -1.36 6.79
CA LYS A 69 -0.51 -2.59 6.96
C LYS A 69 0.89 -2.23 7.43
N MET A 70 1.37 -2.94 8.46
CA MET A 70 2.73 -2.84 9.00
C MET A 70 3.50 -4.16 8.85
N LYS A 71 4.83 -4.11 8.99
CA LYS A 71 5.70 -5.29 8.93
C LYS A 71 5.91 -5.88 10.32
N THR A 72 5.66 -7.18 10.46
CA THR A 72 5.87 -7.94 11.71
C THR A 72 6.94 -9.03 11.51
N GLY A 73 7.40 -9.64 12.59
CA GLY A 73 8.25 -10.85 12.54
C GLY A 73 9.77 -10.65 12.45
N ARG A 74 10.29 -9.41 12.46
CA ARG A 74 11.76 -9.16 12.51
C ARG A 74 12.32 -9.23 13.93
N LEU A 75 11.56 -8.75 14.91
CA LEU A 75 11.98 -8.69 16.31
C LEU A 75 11.52 -9.95 17.06
N PRO A 76 12.30 -10.44 18.04
CA PRO A 76 11.85 -11.52 18.91
C PRO A 76 10.57 -11.10 19.62
N GLY A 77 9.66 -12.06 19.84
CA GLY A 77 8.41 -11.80 20.56
C GLY A 77 8.72 -11.21 21.93
N ARG A 78 8.27 -9.97 22.18
CA ARG A 78 8.36 -9.36 23.49
C ARG A 78 7.27 -10.00 24.34
N ARG A 79 7.66 -10.85 25.30
CA ARG A 79 6.74 -11.41 26.28
C ARG A 79 6.29 -10.26 27.20
N THR A 80 5.01 -9.93 27.19
CA THR A 80 4.41 -8.96 28.12
C THR A 80 4.19 -9.66 29.46
N ASP A 81 5.28 -9.94 30.18
CA ASP A 81 5.22 -10.34 31.59
C ASP A 81 5.56 -9.15 32.51
N ASP A 82 5.65 -7.94 31.97
CA ASP A 82 5.95 -6.72 32.72
C ASP A 82 4.64 -6.00 33.10
N GLY A 83 4.01 -6.49 34.18
CA GLY A 83 3.25 -5.71 35.16
C GLY A 83 2.15 -4.77 34.68
N LEU A 84 0.91 -5.25 34.71
CA LEU A 84 -0.18 -4.45 35.28
C LEU A 84 0.11 -4.31 36.79
N GLN A 85 0.75 -3.22 37.18
CA GLN A 85 0.52 -2.54 38.44
C GLN A 85 0.04 -1.13 38.14
#